data_AF-A0A349CT22-F1
#
_entry.id   AF-A0A349CT22-F1
#
_cell.length_a   1.000
_cell.length_b   1.000
_cell.length_c   1.000
_cell.angle_alpha   90.00
_cell.angle_beta   90.00
_cell.angle_gamma   90.00
#
_symmetry.space_group_name_H-M   'P 1'
#
loop_
_entity.id
_entity.type
_entity.pdbx_description
1 polymer ?
#
loop_
_entity_poly.entity_id
_entity_poly.type
_entity_poly.pdbx_seq_one_letter_code
_entity_poly.pdbx_strand_id
1 'polypeptide(L)' 'MDPEALSAALLSVVAPLAQERQGGDVEGLGVADFPLERPRNRDHGDWASNAALKLAKRFGMPPRDLAAAIAERL' A
#
# COMPACT_ATOMS: atom_id res chain seq x y z
N MET A 1 -10.50 11.07 10.36
CA MET A 1 -9.53 10.02 9.99
C MET A 1 -8.22 10.72 9.68
N ASP A 2 -7.15 10.38 10.38
CA ASP A 2 -5.84 11.01 10.26
C ASP A 2 -5.03 10.32 9.14
N PRO A 3 -4.61 11.04 8.07
CA PRO A 3 -3.86 10.43 6.97
C PRO A 3 -2.52 9.84 7.41
N GLU A 4 -1.86 10.38 8.44
CA GLU A 4 -0.59 9.83 8.90
C GLU A 4 -0.78 8.45 9.55
N ALA A 5 -1.81 8.30 10.37
CA ALA A 5 -2.19 7.01 10.96
C ALA A 5 -2.56 5.96 9.89
N LEU A 6 -3.23 6.38 8.82
CA LEU A 6 -3.57 5.49 7.70
C LEU A 6 -2.33 5.08 6.88
N SER A 7 -1.39 6.00 6.63
CA SER A 7 -0.11 5.68 5.99
C SER A 7 0.69 4.68 6.83
N ALA A 8 0.67 4.82 8.16
CA ALA A 8 1.28 3.85 9.07
C ALA A 8 0.59 2.48 9.02
N ALA A 9 -0.74 2.44 8.92
CA ALA A 9 -1.50 1.19 8.74
C ALA A 9 -1.18 0.51 7.39
N LEU A 10 -1.01 1.27 6.31
CA LEU A 10 -0.56 0.70 5.03
C LEU A 10 0.83 0.08 5.15
N LEU A 11 1.77 0.78 5.81
CA LEU A 11 3.11 0.24 6.04
C LEU A 11 3.08 -1.06 6.86
N SER A 12 2.27 -1.11 7.92
CA SER A 12 2.19 -2.29 8.80
C SER A 12 1.63 -3.53 8.09
N VAL A 13 0.84 -3.36 7.02
CA VAL A 13 0.33 -4.44 6.18
C VAL A 13 1.32 -4.81 5.07
N VAL A 14 1.91 -3.81 4.42
CA VAL A 14 2.76 -4.00 3.23
C VAL A 14 4.12 -4.59 3.59
N ALA A 15 4.72 -4.19 4.71
CA ALA A 15 6.03 -4.71 5.11
C ALA A 15 6.01 -6.23 5.38
N PRO A 16 5.06 -6.79 6.17
CA PRO A 16 4.95 -8.25 6.34
C PRO A 16 4.61 -8.98 5.05
N LEU A 17 3.70 -8.43 4.22
CA LEU A 17 3.35 -9.02 2.93
C LEU A 17 4.57 -9.22 2.03
N ALA A 18 5.54 -8.32 2.09
CA ALA A 18 6.75 -8.46 1.30
C ALA A 18 7.75 -9.45 1.91
N GLN A 19 7.86 -9.51 3.23
CA GLN A 19 8.70 -10.48 3.93
C GLN A 19 8.26 -11.93 3.66
N GLU A 20 6.95 -12.16 3.53
CA GLU A 20 6.39 -13.46 3.17
C GLU A 20 6.73 -13.88 1.74
N ARG A 21 7.07 -12.93 0.85
CA ARG A 21 7.42 -13.21 -0.53
C ARG A 21 8.92 -13.33 -0.69
N GLN A 22 9.40 -14.53 -1.02
CA GLN A 22 10.81 -14.73 -1.40
C GLN A 22 11.14 -13.84 -2.62
N GLY A 23 12.01 -12.83 -2.41
CA GLY A 23 12.49 -11.94 -3.46
C GLY A 23 11.81 -10.58 -3.56
N GLY A 24 10.90 -10.22 -2.64
CA GLY A 24 10.37 -8.86 -2.54
C GLY A 24 11.43 -7.89 -2.00
N ASP A 25 12.08 -7.13 -2.87
CA ASP A 25 13.00 -6.06 -2.45
C ASP A 25 12.20 -4.82 -2.03
N VAL A 26 11.80 -4.81 -0.76
CA VAL A 26 11.11 -3.66 -0.14
C VAL A 26 11.79 -3.19 1.13
N GLU A 27 13.06 -3.54 1.32
CA GLU A 27 13.83 -3.01 2.44
C GLU A 27 13.80 -1.47 2.43
N GLY A 28 13.64 -0.89 3.61
CA GLY A 28 13.64 0.56 3.79
C GLY A 28 12.33 1.28 3.45
N LEU A 29 11.21 0.57 3.24
CA LEU A 29 9.90 1.25 3.19
C LEU A 29 9.57 1.95 4.51
N GLY A 30 9.12 3.19 4.41
CA GLY A 30 8.64 3.99 5.53
C GLY A 30 7.25 4.57 5.27
N VAL A 31 6.67 5.23 6.28
CA VAL A 31 5.34 5.86 6.21
C VAL A 31 5.25 6.84 5.04
N ALA A 32 6.34 7.55 4.75
CA ALA A 32 6.43 8.52 3.66
C ALA A 32 6.24 7.91 2.25
N ASP A 33 6.43 6.60 2.09
CA ASP A 33 6.21 5.90 0.82
C ASP A 33 4.72 5.66 0.51
N PHE A 34 3.84 5.90 1.49
CA PHE A 34 2.40 5.67 1.42
C PHE A 34 1.61 7.00 1.52
N PRO A 35 1.87 7.99 0.65
CA PRO A 35 1.09 9.22 0.69
C PRO A 35 -0.38 8.93 0.40
N LEU A 36 -1.25 9.64 1.12
CA LEU A 36 -2.69 9.60 0.90
C LEU A 36 -3.16 10.87 0.23
N GLU A 37 -4.03 10.67 -0.75
CA GLU A 37 -4.62 11.74 -1.53
C GLU A 37 -6.15 11.65 -1.48
N ARG A 38 -6.82 12.77 -1.75
CA ARG A 38 -8.28 12.78 -1.87
C ARG A 38 -8.69 12.13 -3.20
N PRO A 39 -9.57 11.12 -3.19
CA PRO A 39 -10.04 10.51 -4.43
C PRO A 39 -10.74 11.52 -5.33
N ARG A 40 -10.54 11.39 -6.64
CA ARG A 40 -11.27 12.19 -7.63
C ARG A 40 -12.77 11.92 -7.59
N ASN A 41 -13.15 10.65 -7.39
CA ASN A 41 -14.53 10.26 -7.16
C ASN A 41 -14.79 10.12 -5.66
N ARG A 42 -15.72 10.92 -5.13
CA ARG A 42 -16.05 10.92 -3.69
C ARG A 42 -16.72 9.63 -3.22
N ASP A 43 -17.28 8.85 -4.12
CA ASP A 43 -17.89 7.55 -3.78
C ASP A 43 -16.84 6.47 -3.46
N HIS A 44 -15.56 6.72 -3.72
CA HIS A 44 -14.46 5.77 -3.45
C HIS A 44 -13.88 5.92 -2.03
N GLY A 45 -14.52 6.70 -1.16
CA GLY A 45 -14.09 6.96 0.21
C GLY A 45 -13.35 8.27 0.39
N ASP A 46 -12.83 8.48 1.60
CA ASP A 46 -12.19 9.74 2.00
C ASP A 46 -10.75 9.89 1.50
N TRP A 47 -10.05 8.76 1.32
CA TRP A 47 -8.62 8.68 1.03
C TRP A 47 -8.31 7.60 -0.02
N ALA A 48 -7.31 7.85 -0.85
CA ALA A 48 -6.74 6.89 -1.79
C ALA A 48 -5.21 6.84 -1.65
N SER A 49 -4.62 5.70 -2.03
CA SER A 49 -3.17 5.51 -2.11
C SER A 49 -2.78 4.89 -3.44
N ASN A 50 -1.62 5.28 -3.98
CA ASN A 50 -1.01 4.69 -5.17
C ASN A 50 0.07 3.64 -4.86
N ALA A 51 0.18 3.20 -3.59
CA ALA A 51 1.21 2.29 -3.13
C ALA A 51 1.29 1.00 -3.96
N ALA A 52 0.15 0.37 -4.27
CA ALA A 52 0.13 -0.87 -5.06
C ALA A 52 0.71 -0.69 -6.47
N LEU A 53 0.50 0.46 -7.12
CA LEU A 53 1.10 0.76 -8.42
C LEU A 53 2.61 0.94 -8.33
N LYS A 54 3.08 1.67 -7.31
CA LYS A 54 4.52 1.93 -7.10
C LYS A 54 5.30 0.68 -6.71
N LEU A 55 4.69 -0.19 -5.91
CA LEU A 55 5.34 -1.36 -5.32
C LEU A 55 5.17 -2.62 -6.15
N ALA A 56 4.22 -2.68 -7.10
CA ALA A 56 3.97 -3.82 -7.97
C ALA A 56 5.23 -4.47 -8.55
N LYS A 57 6.16 -3.65 -9.08
CA LYS A 57 7.42 -4.13 -9.63
C LYS A 57 8.32 -4.79 -8.57
N ARG A 58 8.42 -4.19 -7.38
CA ARG A 58 9.20 -4.72 -6.26
C ARG A 58 8.62 -6.02 -5.71
N PHE A 59 7.29 -6.15 -5.75
CA PHE A 59 6.57 -7.36 -5.36
C PHE A 59 6.51 -8.44 -6.45
N GLY A 60 6.86 -8.10 -7.69
CA GLY A 60 6.68 -8.98 -8.85
C GLY A 60 5.21 -9.35 -9.10
N MET A 61 4.27 -8.45 -8.79
CA MET A 61 2.82 -8.69 -8.88
C MET A 61 2.13 -7.66 -9.77
N PRO A 62 1.02 -8.01 -10.44
CA PRO A 62 0.11 -7.03 -11.03
C PRO A 62 -0.38 -6.06 -9.94
N PRO A 63 -0.44 -4.74 -10.20
CA PRO A 63 -0.86 -3.75 -9.21
C PRO A 63 -2.24 -4.02 -8.61
N ARG A 64 -3.16 -4.59 -9.38
CA ARG A 64 -4.52 -4.90 -8.92
C ARG A 64 -4.52 -6.03 -7.89
N ASP A 65 -3.73 -7.06 -8.15
CA ASP A 65 -3.60 -8.21 -7.25
C ASP A 65 -2.90 -7.80 -5.96
N LEU A 66 -1.88 -6.94 -6.06
CA LEU A 66 -1.23 -6.36 -4.88
C LEU A 66 -2.20 -5.49 -4.07
N ALA A 67 -3.00 -4.66 -4.73
CA ALA A 67 -4.02 -3.85 -4.05
C ALA A 67 -5.05 -4.73 -3.33
N ALA A 68 -5.49 -5.83 -3.93
CA ALA A 68 -6.40 -6.79 -3.31
C ALA A 68 -5.76 -7.46 -2.08
N ALA A 69 -4.52 -7.95 -2.19
CA ALA A 69 -3.81 -8.56 -1.08
C ALA A 69 -3.58 -7.60 0.10
N ILE A 70 -3.34 -6.31 -0.18
CA ILE A 70 -3.26 -5.27 0.85
C ILE A 70 -4.64 -5.05 1.48
N ALA A 71 -5.70 -4.92 0.68
CA ALA A 71 -7.05 -4.67 1.16
C ALA A 71 -7.62 -5.80 2.02
N GLU A 72 -7.25 -7.06 1.74
CA GLU A 72 -7.64 -8.23 2.55
C GLU A 72 -7.05 -8.22 3.97
N ARG A 73 -6.01 -7.40 4.22
CA ARG A 73 -5.27 -7.33 5.48
C ARG A 73 -5.42 -6.00 6.23
N LEU A 74 -6.19 -5.06 5.67
CA LEU A 74 -6.50 -3.76 6.27
C LEU A 74 -7.71 -3.80 7.20
#